data_AF-A0A0B7K130-F1
#
_entry.id   AF-A0A0B7K130-F1
#
_cell.length_a   1.000
_cell.length_b   1.000
_cell.length_c   1.000
_cell.angle_alpha   90.00
_cell.angle_beta   90.00
_cell.angle_gamma   90.00
#
_symmetry.space_group_name_H-M   'P 1'
#
loop_
_entity.id
_entity.type
_entity.pdbx_description
1 polymer ?
#
loop_
_entity_poly.entity_id
_entity_poly.type
_entity_poly.pdbx_seq_one_letter_code
_entity_poly.pdbx_strand_id
1 'polypeptide(L)'
;MSRALDNNVKEALKHADHGKVFRDIVSAVNQRFESFLEFEVLGQSHPLEPGISYLQDENAIAIPKLCLVQAFIVARATLNGGIGIVRPEDSQTIRDCTAVTLLLDPEHLTAANLRKKVLENEISTNPEKVQNLLKAEKYFVDSLLTSRLHRHTKSPTLWNHRRWIIDQSNSRGLLGDIEQDLKDVVFVSGVRHPRNYYAWCHARLLVDIRTPDRDLLSRLVTAAESWCFSHHDDISGWAFLHFLLAKCPELAPTTVDKTLKLTQSFQWRNESVWCFLRGVSTLGPAEITQQVVSHAATGLKASQRDGDERKSLEQALWWLQAYGAKE
;
A
#
# COMPACT_ATOMS: atom_id res chain seq x y z
N MET A 1 21.82 2.47 -6.99
CA MET A 1 23.23 2.06 -6.85
C MET A 1 23.38 0.60 -7.27
N SER A 2 24.01 0.38 -8.42
CA SER A 2 24.31 -0.96 -8.95
C SER A 2 25.47 -1.56 -8.16
N ARG A 3 25.21 -2.57 -7.33
CA ARG A 3 26.29 -3.46 -6.87
C ARG A 3 26.56 -4.43 -8.01
N ALA A 4 27.80 -4.48 -8.46
CA ALA A 4 28.24 -5.47 -9.43
C ALA A 4 27.77 -6.87 -8.98
N LEU A 5 27.20 -7.64 -9.91
CA LEU A 5 26.81 -9.02 -9.64
C LEU A 5 28.04 -9.79 -9.17
N ASP A 6 27.89 -10.48 -8.05
CA ASP A 6 28.87 -11.42 -7.51
C ASP A 6 29.30 -12.43 -8.60
N ASN A 7 30.57 -12.80 -8.63
CA ASN A 7 31.12 -13.72 -9.63
C ASN A 7 30.40 -15.08 -9.60
N ASN A 8 30.02 -15.56 -8.41
CA ASN A 8 29.25 -16.79 -8.25
C ASN A 8 27.86 -16.69 -8.91
N VAL A 9 27.22 -15.52 -8.82
CA VAL A 9 25.93 -15.25 -9.47
C VAL A 9 26.10 -15.18 -10.99
N LYS A 10 27.19 -14.59 -11.49
CA LYS A 10 27.48 -14.56 -12.93
C LYS A 10 27.71 -15.94 -13.51
N GLU A 11 28.38 -16.84 -12.79
CA GLU A 11 28.57 -18.23 -13.23
C GLU A 11 27.25 -19.00 -13.22
N ALA A 12 26.43 -18.86 -12.18
CA ALA A 12 25.12 -19.49 -12.11
C ALA A 12 24.18 -19.03 -13.24
N LEU A 13 24.35 -17.80 -13.74
CA LEU A 13 23.61 -17.27 -14.88
C LEU A 13 24.10 -17.78 -16.25
N LYS A 14 25.26 -18.44 -16.36
CA LYS A 14 25.78 -18.93 -17.65
C LYS A 14 25.23 -20.30 -18.06
N HIS A 15 24.83 -21.12 -17.09
CA HIS A 15 24.51 -22.54 -17.31
C HIS A 15 23.05 -22.91 -16.98
N ALA A 16 22.22 -21.93 -16.61
CA ALA A 16 20.85 -22.17 -16.19
C ALA A 16 19.86 -22.12 -17.35
N ASP A 17 18.85 -23.00 -17.34
CA ASP A 17 17.67 -22.90 -18.21
C ASP A 17 16.78 -21.73 -17.74
N HIS A 18 17.11 -20.53 -18.20
CA HIS A 18 16.36 -19.32 -17.88
C HIS A 18 14.91 -19.41 -18.36
N GLY A 19 14.65 -20.16 -19.45
CA GLY A 19 13.33 -20.33 -20.02
C GLY A 19 12.40 -21.13 -19.11
N LYS A 20 12.91 -22.22 -18.50
CA LYS A 20 12.16 -22.96 -17.47
C LYS A 20 11.85 -22.07 -16.28
N VAL A 21 12.85 -21.37 -15.73
CA VAL A 21 12.67 -20.50 -14.55
C VAL A 21 11.64 -19.39 -14.83
N PHE A 22 11.68 -18.79 -16.03
CA PHE A 22 10.68 -17.83 -16.45
C PHE A 22 9.27 -18.42 -16.45
N ARG A 23 9.06 -19.59 -17.07
CA ARG A 23 7.75 -20.26 -17.10
C ARG A 23 7.25 -20.63 -15.71
N ASP A 24 8.13 -21.11 -14.84
CA ASP A 24 7.79 -21.47 -13.47
C ASP A 24 7.31 -20.23 -12.69
N ILE A 25 8.05 -19.13 -12.75
CA ILE A 25 7.69 -17.88 -12.06
C ILE A 25 6.41 -17.28 -12.64
N VAL A 26 6.25 -17.27 -13.96
CA VAL A 26 5.02 -16.80 -14.62
C VAL A 26 3.81 -17.64 -14.18
N SER A 27 3.97 -18.96 -14.14
CA SER A 27 2.92 -19.86 -13.66
C SER A 27 2.52 -19.51 -12.23
N ALA A 28 3.49 -19.26 -11.34
CA ALA A 28 3.25 -18.87 -9.95
C ALA A 28 2.52 -17.51 -9.83
N VAL A 29 2.99 -16.48 -10.55
CA VAL A 29 2.42 -15.12 -10.51
C VAL A 29 0.99 -15.07 -11.11
N ASN A 30 0.67 -15.99 -12.02
CA ASN A 30 -0.65 -16.07 -12.65
C ASN A 30 -1.67 -16.90 -11.85
N GLN A 31 -1.29 -17.51 -10.73
CA GLN A 31 -2.23 -18.19 -9.85
C GLN A 31 -3.24 -17.23 -9.23
N ARG A 32 -4.41 -17.75 -8.84
CA ARG A 32 -5.51 -16.98 -8.25
C ARG A 32 -6.02 -17.69 -7.01
N PHE A 33 -6.12 -16.94 -5.93
CA PHE A 33 -6.63 -17.36 -4.63
C PHE A 33 -7.73 -16.40 -4.17
N GLU A 34 -8.43 -16.76 -3.10
CA GLU A 34 -9.37 -15.84 -2.43
C GLU A 34 -8.62 -14.65 -1.78
N SER A 35 -7.44 -14.92 -1.22
CA SER A 35 -6.48 -13.92 -0.73
C SER A 35 -5.53 -13.47 -1.84
N PHE A 36 -4.89 -12.30 -1.66
CA PHE A 36 -3.85 -11.83 -2.60
C PHE A 36 -2.59 -12.68 -2.51
N LEU A 37 -1.82 -12.75 -3.60
CA LEU A 37 -0.51 -13.39 -3.56
C LEU A 37 0.44 -12.60 -2.66
N GLU A 38 1.18 -13.29 -1.80
CA GLU A 38 2.19 -12.71 -0.94
C GLU A 38 3.58 -13.14 -1.42
N PHE A 39 4.31 -12.19 -2.02
CA PHE A 39 5.65 -12.44 -2.53
C PHE A 39 6.73 -12.11 -1.49
N GLU A 40 7.75 -12.95 -1.44
CA GLU A 40 9.00 -12.72 -0.71
C GLU A 40 10.20 -13.04 -1.62
N VAL A 41 11.25 -12.22 -1.58
CA VAL A 41 12.48 -12.47 -2.34
C VAL A 41 13.54 -13.03 -1.41
N LEU A 42 13.91 -14.29 -1.63
CA LEU A 42 14.92 -14.97 -0.84
C LEU A 42 16.33 -14.48 -1.20
N GLY A 43 17.09 -14.12 -0.16
CA GLY A 43 18.49 -13.76 -0.27
C GLY A 43 19.40 -14.97 -0.53
N GLN A 44 20.70 -14.71 -0.74
CA GLN A 44 21.70 -15.75 -1.01
C GLN A 44 21.84 -16.79 0.11
N SER A 45 21.46 -16.44 1.34
CA SER A 45 21.53 -17.33 2.50
C SER A 45 20.48 -18.44 2.50
N HIS A 46 19.52 -18.43 1.57
CA HIS A 46 18.47 -19.44 1.46
C HIS A 46 18.49 -20.06 0.05
N PRO A 47 19.55 -20.83 -0.31
CA PRO A 47 19.60 -21.51 -1.58
C PRO A 47 18.52 -22.60 -1.64
N LEU A 48 17.85 -22.71 -2.79
CA LEU A 48 16.93 -23.81 -3.06
C LEU A 48 17.66 -24.96 -3.77
N GLU A 49 17.05 -26.15 -3.75
CA GLU A 49 17.56 -27.29 -4.50
C GLU A 49 17.60 -27.00 -6.02
N PRO A 50 18.58 -27.56 -6.75
CA PRO A 50 18.67 -27.38 -8.19
C PRO A 50 17.37 -27.74 -8.91
N GLY A 51 16.88 -26.86 -9.77
CA GLY A 51 15.65 -27.06 -10.55
C GLY A 51 14.38 -26.52 -9.91
N ILE A 52 14.43 -26.13 -8.62
CA ILE A 52 13.33 -25.45 -7.92
C ILE A 52 13.45 -23.93 -8.13
N SER A 53 12.43 -23.32 -8.73
CA SER A 53 12.41 -21.90 -9.08
C SER A 53 11.81 -20.99 -7.99
N TYR A 54 10.99 -21.54 -7.11
CA TYR A 54 10.34 -20.86 -5.98
C TYR A 54 9.85 -21.88 -4.94
N LEU A 55 9.60 -21.42 -3.72
CA LEU A 55 8.83 -22.15 -2.71
C LEU A 55 7.43 -21.55 -2.63
N GLN A 56 6.44 -22.38 -2.35
CA GLN A 56 5.06 -21.94 -2.21
C GLN A 56 4.39 -22.63 -1.02
N ASP A 57 3.70 -21.82 -0.23
CA ASP A 57 2.79 -22.25 0.82
C ASP A 57 1.49 -21.46 0.64
N GLU A 58 0.42 -22.13 0.21
CA GLU A 58 -0.85 -21.50 -0.20
C GLU A 58 -0.64 -20.31 -1.17
N ASN A 59 -1.07 -19.11 -0.80
CA ASN A 59 -0.93 -17.87 -1.58
C ASN A 59 0.45 -17.20 -1.40
N ALA A 60 1.30 -17.69 -0.49
CA ALA A 60 2.62 -17.15 -0.24
C ALA A 60 3.67 -17.79 -1.17
N ILE A 61 4.43 -16.97 -1.88
CA ILE A 61 5.42 -17.38 -2.88
C ILE A 61 6.77 -16.74 -2.54
N ALA A 62 7.76 -17.60 -2.25
CA ALA A 62 9.12 -17.17 -1.97
C ALA A 62 10.05 -17.49 -3.16
N ILE A 63 10.65 -16.46 -3.76
CA ILE A 63 11.44 -16.58 -4.99
C ILE A 63 12.91 -16.23 -4.70
N PRO A 64 13.87 -17.11 -4.98
CA PRO A 64 15.28 -16.76 -4.93
C PRO A 64 15.60 -15.59 -5.86
N LYS A 65 16.37 -14.63 -5.36
CA LYS A 65 16.78 -13.46 -6.15
C LYS A 65 17.44 -13.86 -7.48
N LEU A 66 18.22 -14.94 -7.50
CA LEU A 66 18.84 -15.47 -8.72
C LEU A 66 17.78 -15.90 -9.74
N CYS A 67 16.78 -16.67 -9.32
CA CYS A 67 15.69 -17.14 -10.18
C CYS A 67 14.87 -15.97 -10.73
N LEU A 68 14.58 -14.96 -9.91
CA LEU A 68 13.90 -13.76 -10.36
C LEU A 68 14.71 -12.98 -11.42
N VAL A 69 16.04 -12.90 -11.26
CA VAL A 69 16.92 -12.28 -12.27
C VAL A 69 16.97 -13.11 -13.56
N GLN A 70 17.00 -14.44 -13.47
CA GLN A 70 16.96 -15.34 -14.63
C GLN A 70 15.66 -15.15 -15.43
N ALA A 71 14.51 -15.15 -14.76
CA ALA A 71 13.23 -14.89 -15.41
C ALA A 71 13.17 -13.48 -16.01
N PHE A 72 13.73 -12.47 -15.33
CA PHE A 72 13.79 -11.11 -15.88
C PHE A 72 14.63 -11.02 -17.15
N ILE A 73 15.73 -11.77 -17.27
CA ILE A 73 16.54 -11.79 -18.51
C ILE A 73 15.68 -12.25 -19.69
N VAL A 74 14.89 -13.31 -19.51
CA VAL A 74 13.95 -13.79 -20.55
C VAL A 74 12.89 -12.76 -20.85
N ALA A 75 12.22 -12.23 -19.81
CA ALA A 75 11.18 -11.22 -19.97
C ALA A 75 11.68 -10.00 -20.76
N ARG A 76 12.87 -9.48 -20.40
CA ARG A 76 13.48 -8.33 -21.06
C ARG A 76 13.86 -8.62 -22.51
N ALA A 77 14.43 -9.79 -22.78
CA ALA A 77 14.79 -10.18 -24.15
C ALA A 77 13.53 -10.27 -25.03
N THR A 78 12.46 -10.86 -24.52
CA THR A 78 11.17 -10.97 -25.23
C THR A 78 10.56 -9.59 -25.48
N LEU A 79 10.51 -8.70 -24.48
CA LEU A 79 9.98 -7.34 -24.65
C LEU A 79 10.79 -6.51 -25.66
N ASN A 80 12.12 -6.64 -25.65
CA ASN A 80 13.01 -5.93 -26.58
C ASN A 80 12.99 -6.51 -28.00
N GLY A 81 12.57 -7.77 -28.17
CA GLY A 81 12.60 -8.50 -29.44
C GLY A 81 11.58 -8.08 -30.49
N GLY A 82 10.83 -6.99 -30.29
CA GLY A 82 9.96 -6.43 -31.33
C GLY A 82 8.51 -6.19 -30.96
N ILE A 83 8.13 -6.17 -29.67
CA ILE A 83 6.77 -5.82 -29.22
C ILE A 83 6.54 -4.30 -29.29
N GLY A 84 6.96 -3.65 -30.38
CA GLY A 84 6.72 -2.23 -30.63
C GLY A 84 5.26 -1.94 -31.01
N ILE A 85 4.57 -2.94 -31.56
CA ILE A 85 3.14 -2.90 -31.87
C ILE A 85 2.46 -3.96 -31.01
N VAL A 86 1.64 -3.53 -30.05
CA VAL A 86 0.85 -4.43 -29.21
C VAL A 86 -0.23 -5.05 -30.08
N ARG A 87 -0.04 -6.31 -30.47
CA ARG A 87 -1.07 -7.07 -31.18
C ARG A 87 -1.89 -7.89 -30.19
N PRO A 88 -3.18 -8.14 -30.44
CA PRO A 88 -4.02 -8.92 -29.53
C PRO A 88 -3.44 -10.30 -29.19
N GLU A 89 -2.81 -10.97 -30.15
CA GLU A 89 -2.15 -12.28 -29.98
C GLU A 89 -0.97 -12.27 -28.99
N ASP A 90 -0.33 -11.11 -28.79
CA ASP A 90 0.83 -10.98 -27.90
C ASP A 90 0.43 -10.66 -26.46
N SER A 91 -0.86 -10.40 -26.20
CA SER A 91 -1.36 -9.85 -24.93
C SER A 91 -0.92 -10.67 -23.71
N GLN A 92 -1.04 -12.01 -23.77
CA GLN A 92 -0.64 -12.88 -22.66
C GLN A 92 0.88 -12.86 -22.44
N THR A 93 1.67 -12.97 -23.52
CA THR A 93 3.14 -12.91 -23.45
C THR A 93 3.61 -11.58 -22.84
N ILE A 94 2.96 -10.48 -23.21
CA ILE A 94 3.25 -9.16 -22.64
C ILE A 94 2.89 -9.13 -21.15
N ARG A 95 1.73 -9.65 -20.75
CA ARG A 95 1.32 -9.73 -19.34
C ARG A 95 2.33 -10.54 -18.52
N ASP A 96 2.80 -11.66 -19.04
CA ASP A 96 3.77 -12.52 -18.37
C ASP A 96 5.13 -11.83 -18.21
N CYS A 97 5.65 -11.26 -19.30
CA CYS A 97 6.94 -10.55 -19.27
C CYS A 97 6.89 -9.31 -18.36
N THR A 98 5.82 -8.52 -18.43
CA THR A 98 5.66 -7.34 -17.59
C THR A 98 5.41 -7.70 -16.13
N ALA A 99 4.74 -8.82 -15.84
CA ALA A 99 4.55 -9.29 -14.47
C ALA A 99 5.89 -9.61 -13.79
N VAL A 100 6.75 -10.38 -14.47
CA VAL A 100 8.12 -10.66 -14.00
C VAL A 100 8.95 -9.38 -13.88
N THR A 101 8.82 -8.47 -14.85
CA THR A 101 9.53 -7.18 -14.83
C THR A 101 9.15 -6.34 -13.62
N LEU A 102 7.86 -6.21 -13.32
CA LEU A 102 7.36 -5.44 -12.18
C LEU A 102 7.62 -6.13 -10.84
N LEU A 103 7.66 -7.46 -10.82
CA LEU A 103 8.05 -8.23 -9.63
C LEU A 103 9.53 -7.99 -9.28
N LEU A 104 10.42 -7.86 -10.27
CA LEU A 104 11.81 -7.47 -10.02
C LEU A 104 11.98 -5.97 -9.72
N ASP A 105 11.33 -5.11 -10.50
CA ASP A 105 11.45 -3.65 -10.40
C ASP A 105 10.09 -2.95 -10.49
N PRO A 106 9.50 -2.53 -9.35
CA PRO A 106 8.17 -1.95 -9.33
C PRO A 106 8.09 -0.57 -9.99
N GLU A 107 9.23 0.10 -10.19
CA GLU A 107 9.32 1.41 -10.84
C GLU A 107 9.52 1.34 -12.36
N HIS A 108 9.39 0.16 -12.95
CA HIS A 108 9.55 -0.01 -14.39
C HIS A 108 8.33 0.55 -15.16
N LEU A 109 8.31 1.87 -15.36
CA LEU A 109 7.19 2.63 -15.94
C LEU A 109 6.74 2.10 -17.31
N THR A 110 7.69 1.71 -18.17
CA THR A 110 7.38 1.14 -19.49
C THR A 110 6.58 -0.15 -19.36
N ALA A 111 6.88 -1.00 -18.37
CA ALA A 111 6.15 -2.26 -18.16
C ALA A 111 4.75 -1.97 -17.62
N ALA A 112 4.63 -1.07 -16.63
CA ALA A 112 3.33 -0.67 -16.11
C ALA A 112 2.42 -0.07 -17.21
N ASN A 113 2.96 0.83 -18.05
CA ASN A 113 2.19 1.43 -19.13
C ASN A 113 1.86 0.45 -20.26
N LEU A 114 2.75 -0.52 -20.54
CA LEU A 114 2.48 -1.56 -21.53
C LEU A 114 1.31 -2.46 -21.07
N ARG A 115 1.22 -2.78 -19.78
CA ARG A 115 0.07 -3.50 -19.22
C ARG A 115 -1.25 -2.73 -19.38
N LYS A 116 -1.24 -1.42 -19.14
CA LYS A 116 -2.43 -0.57 -19.37
C LYS A 116 -2.89 -0.63 -20.83
N LYS A 117 -1.96 -0.48 -21.77
CA LYS A 117 -2.26 -0.56 -23.22
C LYS A 117 -2.86 -1.91 -23.62
N VAL A 118 -2.28 -3.01 -23.13
CA VAL A 118 -2.83 -4.37 -23.38
C VAL A 118 -4.23 -4.48 -22.80
N LEU A 119 -4.45 -4.03 -21.57
CA LEU A 119 -5.75 -4.07 -20.93
C LEU A 119 -6.81 -3.23 -21.67
N GLU A 120 -6.45 -2.02 -22.11
CA GLU A 120 -7.34 -1.14 -22.90
C GLU A 120 -7.73 -1.79 -24.24
N ASN A 121 -6.77 -2.41 -24.93
CA ASN A 121 -7.02 -3.14 -26.17
C ASN A 121 -7.95 -4.32 -25.94
N GLU A 122 -7.69 -5.15 -24.93
CA GLU A 122 -8.54 -6.31 -24.60
C GLU A 122 -9.96 -5.91 -24.18
N ILE A 123 -10.09 -4.83 -23.40
CA ILE A 123 -11.39 -4.25 -23.03
C ILE A 123 -12.15 -3.79 -24.28
N SER A 124 -11.45 -3.17 -25.23
CA SER A 124 -12.06 -2.70 -26.48
C SER A 124 -12.50 -3.86 -27.38
N THR A 125 -11.72 -4.95 -27.41
CA THR A 125 -12.03 -6.15 -28.21
C THR A 125 -13.06 -7.06 -27.55
N ASN A 126 -13.11 -7.12 -26.21
CA ASN A 126 -14.01 -7.98 -25.44
C ASN A 126 -14.75 -7.18 -24.34
N PRO A 127 -15.66 -6.26 -24.69
CA PRO A 127 -16.37 -5.42 -23.72
C PRO A 127 -17.12 -6.22 -22.64
N GLU A 128 -17.58 -7.42 -22.97
CA GLU A 128 -18.29 -8.32 -22.05
C GLU A 128 -17.37 -8.88 -20.94
N LYS A 129 -16.05 -8.88 -21.14
CA LYS A 129 -15.07 -9.37 -20.16
C LYS A 129 -14.46 -8.28 -19.30
N VAL A 130 -14.84 -7.01 -19.50
CA VAL A 130 -14.27 -5.85 -18.81
C VAL A 130 -14.15 -6.04 -17.29
N GLN A 131 -15.22 -6.52 -16.65
CA GLN A 131 -15.20 -6.72 -15.20
C GLN A 131 -14.14 -7.74 -14.78
N ASN A 132 -14.01 -8.86 -15.50
CA ASN A 132 -13.03 -9.89 -15.19
C ASN A 132 -11.60 -9.42 -15.48
N LEU A 133 -11.41 -8.68 -16.57
CA LEU A 133 -10.11 -8.11 -16.95
C LEU A 133 -9.61 -7.09 -15.93
N LEU A 134 -10.47 -6.16 -15.49
CA LEU A 134 -10.14 -5.18 -14.45
C LEU A 134 -9.90 -5.85 -13.09
N LYS A 135 -10.71 -6.84 -12.72
CA LYS A 135 -10.50 -7.62 -11.49
C LYS A 135 -9.16 -8.37 -11.50
N ALA A 136 -8.80 -9.00 -12.62
CA ALA A 136 -7.54 -9.71 -12.75
C ALA A 136 -6.33 -8.78 -12.66
N GLU A 137 -6.38 -7.61 -13.31
CA GLU A 137 -5.31 -6.62 -13.23
C GLU A 137 -5.21 -6.01 -11.82
N LYS A 138 -6.34 -5.70 -11.19
CA LYS A 138 -6.40 -5.23 -9.81
C LYS A 138 -5.79 -6.25 -8.85
N TYR A 139 -6.15 -7.52 -8.96
CA TYR A 139 -5.59 -8.60 -8.14
C TYR A 139 -4.06 -8.67 -8.24
N PHE A 140 -3.52 -8.57 -9.46
CA PHE A 140 -2.07 -8.57 -9.67
C PHE A 140 -1.39 -7.37 -8.98
N VAL A 141 -1.90 -6.16 -9.19
CA VAL A 141 -1.33 -4.94 -8.58
C VAL A 141 -1.47 -4.96 -7.05
N ASP A 142 -2.62 -5.37 -6.53
CA ASP A 142 -2.88 -5.47 -5.09
C ASP A 142 -1.98 -6.50 -4.42
N SER A 143 -1.72 -7.63 -5.10
CA SER A 143 -0.75 -8.63 -4.62
C SER A 143 0.65 -8.02 -4.45
N LEU A 144 1.13 -7.23 -5.43
CA LEU A 144 2.43 -6.57 -5.32
C LEU A 144 2.48 -5.51 -4.22
N LEU A 145 1.40 -4.75 -4.03
CA LEU A 145 1.33 -3.67 -3.03
C LEU A 145 1.26 -4.23 -1.59
N THR A 146 0.63 -5.39 -1.40
CA THR A 146 0.41 -5.99 -0.06
C THR A 146 1.46 -7.03 0.35
N SER A 147 2.31 -7.45 -0.58
CA SER A 147 3.42 -8.39 -0.36
C SER A 147 4.51 -7.85 0.59
N ARG A 148 5.38 -8.74 1.09
CA ARG A 148 6.56 -8.40 1.92
C ARG A 148 7.73 -7.84 1.11
N LEU A 149 7.40 -6.98 0.14
CA LEU A 149 8.35 -6.36 -0.77
C LEU A 149 8.39 -4.86 -0.51
N HIS A 150 9.24 -4.41 0.41
CA HIS A 150 9.27 -3.01 0.88
C HIS A 150 9.41 -1.95 -0.25
N ARG A 151 10.00 -2.31 -1.40
CA ARG A 151 10.07 -1.39 -2.55
C ARG A 151 8.73 -1.29 -3.28
N HIS A 152 7.98 -2.38 -3.36
CA HIS A 152 6.71 -2.48 -4.08
C HIS A 152 5.58 -1.84 -3.30
N THR A 153 5.49 -2.12 -2.00
CA THR A 153 4.44 -1.58 -1.10
C THR A 153 4.33 -0.05 -1.15
N LYS A 154 5.45 0.65 -1.36
CA LYS A 154 5.50 2.12 -1.46
C LYS A 154 5.74 2.65 -2.87
N SER A 155 5.62 1.80 -3.88
CA SER A 155 5.94 2.14 -5.26
C SER A 155 4.97 3.20 -5.81
N PRO A 156 5.46 4.40 -6.15
CA PRO A 156 4.61 5.41 -6.79
C PRO A 156 4.02 4.89 -8.10
N THR A 157 4.80 4.11 -8.86
CA THR A 157 4.38 3.54 -10.14
C THR A 157 3.22 2.55 -9.97
N LEU A 158 3.32 1.62 -9.00
CA LEU A 158 2.24 0.66 -8.74
C LEU A 158 0.98 1.35 -8.18
N TRP A 159 1.12 2.30 -7.25
CA TRP A 159 -0.02 3.06 -6.74
C TRP A 159 -0.70 3.89 -7.84
N ASN A 160 0.07 4.48 -8.76
CA ASN A 160 -0.49 5.18 -9.92
C ASN A 160 -1.17 4.23 -10.90
N HIS A 161 -0.64 3.02 -11.09
CA HIS A 161 -1.31 1.98 -11.88
C HIS A 161 -2.64 1.59 -11.23
N ARG A 162 -2.65 1.34 -9.92
CA ARG A 162 -3.87 1.05 -9.17
C ARG A 162 -4.92 2.16 -9.31
N ARG A 163 -4.53 3.43 -9.16
CA ARG A 163 -5.43 4.58 -9.35
C ARG A 163 -6.07 4.59 -10.73
N TRP A 164 -5.28 4.29 -11.77
CA TRP A 164 -5.81 4.16 -13.13
C TRP A 164 -6.83 3.02 -13.22
N ILE A 165 -6.60 1.85 -12.61
CA ILE A 165 -7.57 0.74 -12.58
C ILE A 165 -8.87 1.17 -11.87
N ILE A 166 -8.77 1.89 -10.76
CA ILE A 166 -9.91 2.42 -10.01
C ILE A 166 -10.71 3.41 -10.85
N ASP A 167 -10.05 4.32 -11.57
CA ASP A 167 -10.70 5.26 -12.49
C ASP A 167 -11.43 4.54 -13.64
N GLN A 168 -10.79 3.52 -14.23
CA GLN A 168 -11.42 2.68 -15.25
C GLN A 168 -12.62 1.89 -14.70
N SER A 169 -12.57 1.46 -13.44
CA SER A 169 -13.67 0.75 -12.79
C SER A 169 -14.83 1.71 -12.46
N ASN A 170 -14.51 2.89 -11.91
CA ASN A 170 -15.49 3.90 -11.52
C ASN A 170 -16.27 4.45 -12.71
N SER A 171 -15.58 4.81 -13.81
CA SER A 171 -16.21 5.28 -15.06
C SER A 171 -17.21 4.29 -15.66
N ARG A 172 -17.17 3.01 -15.24
CA ARG A 172 -18.03 1.93 -15.70
C ARG A 172 -19.01 1.41 -14.64
N GLY A 173 -19.09 2.07 -13.48
CA GLY A 173 -19.96 1.63 -12.37
C GLY A 173 -19.52 0.31 -11.73
N LEU A 174 -18.26 -0.09 -11.90
CA LEU A 174 -17.69 -1.34 -11.39
C LEU A 174 -16.85 -1.13 -10.11
N LEU A 175 -16.97 0.03 -9.46
CA LEU A 175 -16.27 0.30 -8.22
C LEU A 175 -16.79 -0.65 -7.13
N GLY A 176 -15.87 -1.39 -6.51
CA GLY A 176 -16.19 -2.34 -5.45
C GLY A 176 -16.46 -1.69 -4.10
N ASP A 177 -16.49 -2.53 -3.06
CA ASP A 177 -16.61 -2.08 -1.67
C ASP A 177 -15.31 -1.38 -1.23
N ILE A 178 -15.39 -0.06 -0.99
CA ILE A 178 -14.24 0.74 -0.57
C ILE A 178 -13.80 0.45 0.87
N GLU A 179 -14.69 -0.01 1.75
CA GLU A 179 -14.30 -0.36 3.12
C GLU A 179 -13.40 -1.60 3.09
N GLN A 180 -13.82 -2.60 2.34
CA GLN A 180 -13.04 -3.82 2.17
C GLN A 180 -11.72 -3.53 1.44
N ASP A 181 -11.75 -2.66 0.42
CA ASP A 181 -10.56 -2.25 -0.31
C ASP A 181 -9.51 -1.53 0.57
N LEU A 182 -9.98 -0.69 1.51
CA LEU A 182 -9.11 -0.05 2.50
C LEU A 182 -8.47 -1.08 3.43
N LYS A 183 -9.25 -2.04 3.93
CA LYS A 183 -8.76 -3.08 4.85
C LYS A 183 -7.75 -4.00 4.18
N ASP A 184 -8.09 -4.51 3.00
CA ASP A 184 -7.30 -5.56 2.35
C ASP A 184 -6.02 -5.02 1.69
N VAL A 185 -6.03 -3.75 1.30
CA VAL A 185 -4.91 -3.17 0.52
C VAL A 185 -4.22 -2.04 1.25
N VAL A 186 -4.94 -0.96 1.61
CA VAL A 186 -4.30 0.23 2.18
C VAL A 186 -3.75 -0.06 3.57
N PHE A 187 -4.56 -0.66 4.44
CA PHE A 187 -4.17 -0.96 5.81
C PHE A 187 -3.03 -1.98 5.83
N VAL A 188 -3.14 -3.05 5.05
CA VAL A 188 -2.04 -4.02 4.90
C VAL A 188 -0.77 -3.33 4.40
N SER A 189 -0.86 -2.48 3.37
CA SER A 189 0.31 -1.73 2.86
C SER A 189 0.90 -0.75 3.88
N GLY A 190 0.07 -0.20 4.77
CA GLY A 190 0.48 0.63 5.89
C GLY A 190 1.25 -0.17 6.96
N VAL A 191 0.83 -1.41 7.23
CA VAL A 191 1.59 -2.32 8.12
C VAL A 191 2.93 -2.72 7.49
N ARG A 192 2.93 -3.08 6.20
CA ARG A 192 4.14 -3.50 5.47
C ARG A 192 5.17 -2.38 5.30
N HIS A 193 4.71 -1.13 5.27
CA HIS A 193 5.56 0.05 5.19
C HIS A 193 5.02 1.16 6.09
N PRO A 194 5.57 1.33 7.31
CA PRO A 194 5.15 2.40 8.20
C PRO A 194 5.22 3.77 7.51
N ARG A 195 4.18 4.60 7.71
CA ARG A 195 4.04 5.94 7.15
C ARG A 195 3.98 5.94 5.61
N ASN A 196 3.34 4.93 5.02
CA ASN A 196 3.18 4.81 3.57
C ASN A 196 2.26 5.88 2.98
N TYR A 197 2.82 7.05 2.71
CA TYR A 197 2.10 8.20 2.17
C TYR A 197 1.28 7.87 0.91
N TYR A 198 1.79 7.01 0.01
CA TYR A 198 1.09 6.66 -1.22
C TYR A 198 -0.20 5.87 -0.97
N ALA A 199 -0.16 4.91 -0.04
CA ALA A 199 -1.31 4.11 0.36
C ALA A 199 -2.39 4.99 1.00
N TRP A 200 -2.00 5.87 1.94
CA TRP A 200 -2.94 6.76 2.63
C TRP A 200 -3.49 7.88 1.73
N CYS A 201 -2.70 8.38 0.78
CA CYS A 201 -3.24 9.25 -0.28
C CYS A 201 -4.22 8.52 -1.20
N HIS A 202 -3.99 7.23 -1.47
CA HIS A 202 -4.93 6.42 -2.22
C HIS A 202 -6.24 6.20 -1.45
N ALA A 203 -6.19 6.00 -0.13
CA ALA A 203 -7.38 5.93 0.70
C ALA A 203 -8.26 7.19 0.61
N ARG A 204 -7.65 8.38 0.67
CA ARG A 204 -8.38 9.65 0.49
C ARG A 204 -9.08 9.72 -0.87
N LEU A 205 -8.39 9.31 -1.93
CA LEU A 205 -8.96 9.23 -3.28
C LEU A 205 -10.19 8.31 -3.33
N LEU A 206 -10.15 7.13 -2.72
CA LEU A 206 -11.29 6.20 -2.71
C LEU A 206 -12.51 6.82 -2.02
N VAL A 207 -12.30 7.50 -0.90
CA VAL A 207 -13.36 8.21 -0.16
C VAL A 207 -13.93 9.34 -1.01
N ASP A 208 -13.09 10.15 -1.64
CA ASP A 208 -13.53 11.28 -2.47
C ASP A 208 -14.29 10.82 -3.73
N ILE A 209 -13.85 9.73 -4.37
CA ILE A 209 -14.54 9.17 -5.55
C ILE A 209 -15.91 8.60 -5.16
N ARG A 210 -16.00 7.87 -4.05
CA ARG A 210 -17.25 7.19 -3.67
C ARG A 210 -18.28 8.13 -3.09
N THR A 211 -17.85 9.27 -2.53
CA THR A 211 -18.65 10.22 -1.74
C THR A 211 -19.57 9.48 -0.76
N PRO A 212 -18.98 8.80 0.25
CA PRO A 212 -19.73 7.92 1.15
C PRO A 212 -20.83 8.67 1.91
N ASP A 213 -21.93 7.97 2.16
CA ASP A 213 -22.93 8.42 3.11
C ASP A 213 -22.40 8.36 4.55
N ARG A 214 -23.22 8.84 5.49
CA ARG A 214 -22.87 8.90 6.91
C ARG A 214 -22.57 7.52 7.51
N ASP A 215 -23.33 6.50 7.11
CA ASP A 215 -23.20 5.15 7.68
C ASP A 215 -21.89 4.49 7.22
N LEU A 216 -21.54 4.66 5.94
CA LEU A 216 -20.24 4.24 5.42
C LEU A 216 -19.10 5.05 6.06
N LEU A 217 -19.20 6.38 6.17
CA LEU A 217 -18.20 7.20 6.86
C LEU A 217 -17.95 6.73 8.30
N SER A 218 -19.02 6.42 9.05
CA SER A 218 -18.92 5.90 10.41
C SER A 218 -18.15 4.58 10.48
N ARG A 219 -18.41 3.64 9.55
CA ARG A 219 -17.66 2.39 9.44
C ARG A 219 -16.19 2.62 9.08
N LEU A 220 -15.92 3.53 8.14
CA LEU A 220 -14.55 3.90 7.75
C LEU A 220 -13.78 4.53 8.91
N VAL A 221 -14.40 5.43 9.68
CA VAL A 221 -13.82 6.01 10.89
C VAL A 221 -13.50 4.90 11.89
N THR A 222 -14.45 4.00 12.16
CA THR A 222 -14.24 2.87 13.09
C THR A 222 -13.08 1.97 12.65
N ALA A 223 -12.97 1.67 11.36
CA ALA A 223 -11.89 0.87 10.81
C ALA A 223 -10.53 1.58 10.92
N ALA A 224 -10.47 2.87 10.58
CA ALA A 224 -9.26 3.68 10.68
C ALA A 224 -8.83 3.92 12.14
N GLU A 225 -9.77 4.12 13.07
CA GLU A 225 -9.53 4.19 14.52
C GLU A 225 -8.83 2.92 15.00
N SER A 226 -9.42 1.76 14.73
CA SER A 226 -8.88 0.45 15.14
C SER A 226 -7.46 0.24 14.61
N TRP A 227 -7.23 0.61 13.35
CA TRP A 227 -5.92 0.52 12.74
C TRP A 227 -4.91 1.47 13.41
N CYS A 228 -5.27 2.75 13.62
CA CYS A 228 -4.39 3.74 14.25
C CYS A 228 -4.03 3.38 15.70
N PHE A 229 -4.97 2.79 16.45
CA PHE A 229 -4.71 2.36 17.82
C PHE A 229 -3.71 1.20 17.89
N SER A 230 -3.65 0.38 16.85
CA SER A 230 -2.64 -0.70 16.73
C SER A 230 -1.30 -0.22 16.17
N HIS A 231 -1.27 0.98 15.56
CA HIS A 231 -0.11 1.56 14.87
C HIS A 231 0.06 3.04 15.26
N HIS A 232 0.14 3.29 16.57
CA HIS A 232 0.00 4.64 17.12
C HIS A 232 1.10 5.61 16.66
N ASP A 233 2.22 5.14 16.11
CA ASP A 233 3.33 5.94 15.61
C ASP A 233 3.25 6.27 14.10
N ASP A 234 2.21 5.83 13.38
CA ASP A 234 2.01 6.09 11.96
C ASP A 234 1.26 7.41 11.69
N ILE A 235 2.02 8.47 11.40
CA ILE A 235 1.46 9.79 11.10
C ILE A 235 0.49 9.80 9.90
N SER A 236 0.68 8.91 8.92
CA SER A 236 -0.13 8.91 7.70
C SER A 236 -1.51 8.29 7.93
N GLY A 237 -1.58 7.23 8.76
CA GLY A 237 -2.85 6.65 9.21
C GLY A 237 -3.65 7.65 10.06
N TRP A 238 -2.99 8.29 11.03
CA TRP A 238 -3.61 9.35 11.83
C TRP A 238 -4.11 10.53 11.00
N ALA A 239 -3.34 10.98 10.01
CA ALA A 239 -3.76 12.02 9.09
C ALA A 239 -4.91 11.58 8.17
N PHE A 240 -5.11 10.28 7.93
CA PHE A 240 -6.28 9.77 7.22
C PHE A 240 -7.52 9.74 8.13
N LEU A 241 -7.37 9.35 9.40
CA LEU A 241 -8.45 9.43 10.38
C LEU A 241 -8.94 10.87 10.56
N HIS A 242 -8.02 11.84 10.68
CA HIS A 242 -8.36 13.27 10.70
C HIS A 242 -9.19 13.69 9.48
N PHE A 243 -8.77 13.26 8.28
CA PHE A 243 -9.50 13.54 7.04
C PHE A 243 -10.92 12.97 7.04
N LEU A 244 -11.13 11.76 7.56
CA LEU A 244 -12.48 11.18 7.69
C LEU A 244 -13.35 11.98 8.67
N LEU A 245 -12.79 12.37 9.82
CA LEU A 245 -13.49 13.17 10.81
C LEU A 245 -13.83 14.58 10.30
N ALA A 246 -13.00 15.16 9.43
CA ALA A 246 -13.32 16.43 8.78
C ALA A 246 -14.56 16.34 7.87
N LYS A 247 -14.84 15.15 7.33
CA LYS A 247 -16.06 14.87 6.54
C LYS A 247 -17.27 14.48 7.38
N CYS A 248 -17.07 14.07 8.63
CA CYS A 248 -18.14 13.76 9.58
C CYS A 248 -17.76 14.22 11.00
N PRO A 249 -17.79 15.54 11.27
CA PRO A 249 -17.30 16.12 12.53
C PRO A 249 -18.04 15.62 13.77
N GLU A 250 -19.28 15.15 13.64
CA GLU A 250 -20.06 14.61 14.76
C GLU A 250 -19.40 13.40 15.45
N LEU A 251 -18.52 12.68 14.74
CA LEU A 251 -17.80 11.52 15.29
C LEU A 251 -16.55 11.92 16.09
N ALA A 252 -16.04 13.14 15.88
CA ALA A 252 -14.78 13.61 16.47
C ALA A 252 -14.74 13.55 18.00
N PRO A 253 -15.78 13.99 18.77
CA PRO A 253 -15.73 13.92 20.23
C PRO A 253 -15.50 12.50 20.76
N THR A 254 -16.17 11.52 20.17
CA THR A 254 -16.05 10.11 20.59
C THR A 254 -14.67 9.54 20.25
N THR A 255 -14.15 9.85 19.05
CA THR A 255 -12.80 9.42 18.64
C THR A 255 -11.72 10.02 19.54
N VAL A 256 -11.84 11.32 19.88
CA VAL A 256 -10.87 12.01 20.73
C VAL A 256 -10.88 11.42 22.14
N ASP A 257 -12.05 11.22 22.75
CA ASP A 257 -12.16 10.61 24.09
C ASP A 257 -11.47 9.23 24.15
N LYS A 258 -11.76 8.34 23.19
CA LYS A 258 -11.07 7.04 23.07
C LYS A 258 -9.56 7.20 22.94
N THR A 259 -9.11 8.09 22.06
CA THR A 259 -7.69 8.34 21.80
C THR A 259 -6.98 8.85 23.05
N LEU A 260 -7.58 9.80 23.77
CA LEU A 260 -7.04 10.35 25.01
C LEU A 260 -6.92 9.29 26.10
N LYS A 261 -7.93 8.44 26.28
CA LYS A 261 -7.88 7.29 27.22
C LYS A 261 -6.72 6.36 26.90
N LEU A 262 -6.48 6.07 25.61
CA LEU A 262 -5.34 5.24 25.19
C LEU A 262 -3.99 5.95 25.42
N THR A 263 -3.88 7.24 25.09
CA THR A 263 -2.63 7.99 25.34
C THR A 263 -2.29 8.10 26.81
N GLN A 264 -3.29 8.11 27.71
CA GLN A 264 -3.07 8.06 29.14
C GLN A 264 -2.68 6.65 29.60
N SER A 265 -3.43 5.63 29.18
CA SER A 265 -3.25 4.23 29.63
C SER A 265 -1.93 3.63 29.18
N PHE A 266 -1.55 3.88 27.91
CA PHE A 266 -0.32 3.36 27.31
C PHE A 266 0.80 4.40 27.26
N GLN A 267 0.59 5.57 27.88
CA GLN A 267 1.56 6.67 27.91
C GLN A 267 2.06 7.06 26.50
N TRP A 268 1.17 7.10 25.50
CA TRP A 268 1.57 7.53 24.16
C TRP A 268 1.95 9.01 24.14
N ARG A 269 3.21 9.27 23.79
CA ARG A 269 3.79 10.62 23.69
C ARG A 269 4.43 10.90 22.33
N ASN A 270 4.26 9.99 21.37
CA ASN A 270 4.80 10.15 20.02
C ASN A 270 4.10 11.29 19.25
N GLU A 271 4.82 11.90 18.32
CA GLU A 271 4.36 13.04 17.53
C GLU A 271 3.07 12.74 16.75
N SER A 272 2.92 11.53 16.21
CA SER A 272 1.83 11.17 15.32
C SER A 272 0.45 11.34 15.96
N VAL A 273 0.26 10.81 17.18
CA VAL A 273 -1.01 10.93 17.90
C VAL A 273 -1.29 12.38 18.31
N TRP A 274 -0.27 13.12 18.76
CA TRP A 274 -0.45 14.50 19.23
C TRP A 274 -0.65 15.50 18.10
N CYS A 275 -0.09 15.23 16.92
CA CYS A 275 -0.40 15.96 15.69
C CYS A 275 -1.87 15.75 15.29
N PHE A 276 -2.37 14.52 15.38
CA PHE A 276 -3.80 14.21 15.16
C PHE A 276 -4.70 14.92 16.15
N LEU A 277 -4.44 14.79 17.46
CA LEU A 277 -5.27 15.41 18.50
C LEU A 277 -5.36 16.93 18.30
N ARG A 278 -4.24 17.58 17.98
CA ARG A 278 -4.21 19.00 17.58
C ARG A 278 -5.10 19.29 16.38
N GLY A 279 -4.96 18.51 15.31
CA GLY A 279 -5.72 18.70 14.09
C GLY A 279 -7.22 18.51 14.31
N VAL A 280 -7.63 17.55 15.14
CA VAL A 280 -9.05 17.31 15.42
C VAL A 280 -9.63 18.37 16.36
N SER A 281 -8.83 18.95 17.25
CA SER A 281 -9.28 20.06 18.10
C SER A 281 -9.84 21.25 17.32
N THR A 282 -9.46 21.44 16.04
CA THR A 282 -10.04 22.49 15.19
C THR A 282 -11.34 22.11 14.49
N LEU A 283 -11.75 20.84 14.53
CA LEU A 283 -12.92 20.33 13.81
C LEU A 283 -14.19 20.31 14.66
N GLY A 284 -14.06 20.28 15.98
CA GLY A 284 -15.19 20.11 16.89
C GLY A 284 -15.37 21.24 17.91
N PRO A 285 -16.31 21.06 18.85
CA PRO A 285 -16.61 22.05 19.87
C PRO A 285 -15.39 22.42 20.73
N ALA A 286 -15.42 23.60 21.34
CA ALA A 286 -14.33 24.12 22.19
C ALA A 286 -13.94 23.15 23.32
N GLU A 287 -14.89 22.33 23.78
CA GLU A 287 -14.69 21.28 24.78
C GLU A 287 -13.63 20.25 24.35
N ILE A 288 -13.55 19.90 23.05
CA ILE A 288 -12.51 18.99 22.54
C ILE A 288 -11.14 19.61 22.75
N THR A 289 -10.97 20.88 22.40
CA THR A 289 -9.71 21.61 22.59
C THR A 289 -9.30 21.63 24.06
N GLN A 290 -10.24 21.97 24.95
CA GLN A 290 -9.98 22.00 26.39
C GLN A 290 -9.57 20.62 26.94
N GLN A 291 -10.24 19.54 26.50
CA GLN A 291 -9.90 18.18 26.89
C GLN A 291 -8.48 17.82 26.44
N VAL A 292 -8.11 18.08 25.18
CA VAL A 292 -6.77 17.77 24.65
C VAL A 292 -5.69 18.57 25.39
N VAL A 293 -5.91 19.87 25.64
CA VAL A 293 -4.97 20.72 26.41
C VAL A 293 -4.75 20.15 27.82
N SER A 294 -5.83 19.79 28.52
CA SER A 294 -5.75 19.23 29.88
C SER A 294 -4.93 17.93 29.93
N HIS A 295 -5.14 17.03 28.96
CA HIS A 295 -4.40 15.77 28.87
C HIS A 295 -2.94 15.99 28.50
N ALA A 296 -2.64 16.89 27.57
CA ALA A 296 -1.26 17.23 27.20
C ALA A 296 -0.48 17.81 28.39
N ALA A 297 -1.09 18.73 29.14
CA ALA A 297 -0.49 19.33 30.34
C ALA A 297 -0.23 18.28 31.44
N THR A 298 -1.18 17.36 31.65
CA THR A 298 -1.03 16.25 32.60
C THR A 298 0.09 15.31 32.17
N GLY A 299 0.16 14.98 30.88
CA GLY A 299 1.23 14.15 30.32
C GLY A 299 2.62 14.79 30.45
N LEU A 300 2.72 16.11 30.31
CA LEU A 300 3.97 16.84 30.42
C LEU A 300 4.48 16.87 31.87
N LYS A 301 3.58 17.04 32.84
CA LYS A 301 3.90 16.96 34.28
C LYS A 301 4.40 15.57 34.69
N ALA A 302 3.85 14.53 34.08
CA ALA A 302 4.26 13.14 34.33
C ALA A 302 5.59 12.77 33.64
N SER A 303 6.03 13.52 32.63
CA SER A 303 7.26 13.24 31.89
C SER A 303 8.48 13.75 32.65
N GLN A 304 9.27 12.82 33.20
CA GLN A 304 10.46 13.12 34.02
C GLN A 304 11.76 13.28 33.21
N ARG A 305 11.79 12.95 31.91
CA ARG A 305 12.99 12.97 31.07
C ARG A 305 12.82 13.94 29.90
N ASP A 306 13.87 14.71 29.62
CA ASP A 306 13.99 15.45 28.37
C ASP A 306 14.18 14.48 27.20
N GLY A 307 13.36 14.62 26.17
CA GLY A 307 13.33 13.72 25.01
C GLY A 307 12.30 14.15 23.97
N ASP A 308 12.30 13.50 22.81
CA ASP A 308 11.43 13.87 21.69
C ASP A 308 9.93 13.73 22.01
N GLU A 309 9.58 12.84 22.94
CA GLU A 309 8.23 12.67 23.47
C GLU A 309 7.74 13.88 24.29
N ARG A 310 8.65 14.47 25.09
CA ARG A 310 8.35 15.69 25.85
C ARG A 310 8.18 16.87 24.90
N LYS A 311 9.07 17.01 23.92
CA LYS A 311 8.97 18.03 22.87
C LYS A 311 7.65 17.92 22.10
N SER A 312 7.22 16.70 21.80
CA SER A 312 5.94 16.46 21.10
C SER A 312 4.76 17.04 21.87
N LEU A 313 4.71 16.85 23.20
CA LEU A 313 3.68 17.45 24.06
C LEU A 313 3.79 18.97 24.17
N GLU A 314 5.01 19.51 24.29
CA GLU A 314 5.25 20.95 24.37
C GLU A 314 4.82 21.65 23.08
N GLN A 315 5.19 21.09 21.93
CA GLN A 315 4.72 21.54 20.61
C GLN A 315 3.21 21.41 20.47
N ALA A 316 2.61 20.37 21.07
CA ALA A 316 1.17 20.20 21.07
C ALA A 316 0.47 21.34 21.82
N LEU A 317 0.90 21.60 23.06
CA LEU A 317 0.37 22.65 23.92
C LEU A 317 0.56 24.04 23.33
N TRP A 318 1.77 24.36 22.86
CA TRP A 318 2.08 25.65 22.25
C TRP A 318 1.13 25.95 21.07
N TRP A 319 0.94 24.96 20.20
CA TRP A 319 0.09 25.12 19.03
C TRP A 319 -1.38 25.28 19.43
N LEU A 320 -1.88 24.49 20.40
CA LEU A 320 -3.26 24.61 20.89
C LEU A 320 -3.52 25.97 21.56
N GLN A 321 -2.52 26.55 22.23
CA GLN A 321 -2.63 27.90 22.79
C GLN A 321 -2.62 28.99 21.72
N ALA A 322 -1.84 28.80 20.65
CA ALA A 322 -1.72 29.78 19.57
C ALA A 322 -2.90 29.74 18.58
N TYR A 323 -3.47 28.54 18.34
CA TYR A 323 -4.39 28.26 17.23
C TYR A 323 -5.63 27.44 17.62
N GLY A 324 -5.69 26.86 18.82
CA GLY A 324 -6.88 26.16 19.31
C GLY A 324 -8.01 27.17 19.50
N ALA A 325 -9.14 26.91 18.83
CA ALA A 325 -10.37 27.70 18.82
C ALA A 325 -10.25 29.09 19.48
N LYS A 326 -9.79 30.10 18.72
CA LYS A 326 -10.11 31.48 19.07
C LYS A 326 -11.61 31.63 18.86
N GLU A 327 -12.30 32.09 19.91
CA GLU A 327 -13.73 32.43 19.91
C GLU A 327 -14.16 33.20 18.66
#